data_AF-A0A2N3V5V7-F1
#
_entry.id   AF-A0A2N3V5V7-F1
#
_cell.length_a   1.000
_cell.length_b   1.000
_cell.length_c   1.000
_cell.angle_alpha   90.00
_cell.angle_beta   90.00
_cell.angle_gamma   90.00
#
_symmetry.space_group_name_H-M   'P 1'
#
loop_
_entity.id
_entity.type
_entity.pdbx_description
1 polymer ?
#
loop_
_entity_poly.entity_id
_entity_poly.type
_entity_poly.pdbx_seq_one_letter_code
_entity_poly.pdbx_strand_id
1 'polypeptide(L)'
;MGVKDPSREFEVTDMPEPERTWHRQAFIPASRRESAPPPAPVAGPPIYQELAEAWAARGRTLPGGPDREWKAVMARPCWPA
;
A
#
# COMPACT_ATOMS: atom_id res chain seq x y z
N MET A 1 -21.11 23.92 62.11
CA MET A 1 -21.84 23.14 61.09
C MET A 1 -21.24 23.49 59.75
N GLY A 2 -20.25 22.71 59.30
CA GLY A 2 -19.42 23.06 58.16
C GLY A 2 -19.19 21.85 57.28
N VAL A 3 -19.22 22.14 55.97
CA VAL A 3 -18.81 21.33 54.82
C VAL A 3 -19.50 19.98 54.62
N LYS A 4 -20.53 19.99 53.75
CA LYS A 4 -20.71 18.90 52.79
C LYS A 4 -19.43 18.85 51.95
N ASP A 5 -18.64 17.79 52.09
CA ASP A 5 -17.62 17.48 51.10
C ASP A 5 -18.26 16.61 50.02
N PRO A 6 -18.31 17.10 48.76
CA PRO A 6 -18.87 16.39 47.62
C PRO A 6 -17.77 15.56 46.94
N SER A 7 -18.17 14.46 46.30
CA SER A 7 -17.29 13.50 45.61
C SER A 7 -16.64 12.52 46.60
N ARG A 8 -16.70 11.21 46.39
CA ARG A 8 -16.21 10.56 45.18
C ARG A 8 -16.56 9.08 45.29
N GLU A 9 -17.77 8.74 44.90
CA GLU A 9 -18.12 7.35 44.60
C GLU A 9 -18.67 7.36 43.17
N PHE A 10 -17.81 7.76 42.24
CA PHE A 10 -17.87 7.18 40.91
C PHE A 10 -17.41 5.74 41.13
N GLU A 11 -18.36 4.85 41.39
CA GLU A 11 -18.22 3.46 40.96
C GLU A 11 -17.83 3.55 39.48
N VAL A 12 -16.54 3.42 39.23
CA VAL A 12 -16.05 3.04 37.91
C VAL A 12 -16.58 1.63 37.78
N THR A 13 -17.81 1.52 37.27
CA THR A 13 -18.27 0.33 36.59
C THR A 13 -17.08 -0.15 35.79
N ASP A 14 -16.60 -1.33 36.13
CA ASP A 14 -15.68 -2.12 35.34
C ASP A 14 -16.34 -2.32 33.97
N MET A 15 -16.25 -1.28 33.15
CA MET A 15 -16.72 -1.27 31.80
C MET A 15 -15.69 -2.11 31.08
N PRO A 16 -16.03 -3.35 30.65
CA PRO A 16 -15.05 -4.25 30.09
C PRO A 16 -14.37 -3.50 28.97
N GLU A 17 -13.06 -3.33 29.10
CA GLU A 17 -12.23 -2.63 28.14
C GLU A 17 -12.59 -3.21 26.78
N PRO A 18 -13.29 -2.45 25.90
CA PRO A 18 -13.74 -3.03 24.65
C PRO A 18 -12.45 -3.42 23.99
N GLU A 19 -12.31 -4.73 23.77
CA GLU A 19 -11.14 -5.37 23.22
C GLU A 19 -10.75 -4.55 22.01
N ARG A 20 -9.79 -3.62 22.19
CA ARG A 20 -9.29 -2.73 21.14
C ARG A 20 -8.36 -3.58 20.30
N THR A 21 -8.88 -4.69 19.83
CA THR A 21 -8.30 -5.60 18.89
C THR A 21 -8.38 -4.84 17.58
N TRP A 22 -7.31 -4.09 17.31
CA TRP A 22 -7.10 -3.46 16.02
C TRP A 22 -7.09 -4.58 14.97
N HIS A 23 -8.25 -4.87 14.40
CA HIS A 23 -8.36 -5.79 13.29
C HIS A 23 -7.79 -5.07 12.07
N ARG A 24 -6.57 -5.44 11.67
CA ARG A 24 -6.01 -5.02 10.38
C ARG A 24 -6.87 -5.64 9.28
N GLN A 25 -7.87 -4.90 8.83
CA GLN A 25 -8.49 -5.18 7.55
C GLN A 25 -7.45 -4.84 6.48
N ALA A 26 -6.81 -5.86 5.92
CA ALA A 26 -5.94 -5.70 4.77
C ALA A 26 -6.80 -5.34 3.56
N PHE A 27 -7.11 -4.05 3.39
CA PHE A 27 -7.67 -3.53 2.16
C PHE A 27 -6.53 -3.46 1.14
N ILE A 28 -6.23 -4.59 0.50
CA ILE A 28 -5.38 -4.62 -0.68
C ILE A 28 -6.28 -4.28 -1.86
N PRO A 29 -6.14 -3.09 -2.48
CA PRO A 29 -6.91 -2.77 -3.67
C PRO A 29 -6.66 -3.84 -4.73
N ALA A 30 -7.69 -4.20 -5.50
CA ALA A 30 -7.58 -5.24 -6.52
C ALA A 30 -6.44 -4.96 -7.52
N SER A 31 -6.12 -3.67 -7.75
CA SER A 31 -4.99 -3.22 -8.57
C SER A 31 -3.60 -3.65 -8.07
N ARG A 32 -3.47 -4.05 -6.80
CA ARG A 32 -2.22 -4.51 -6.19
C ARG A 32 -2.01 -6.02 -6.33
N ARG A 33 -3.05 -6.79 -6.67
CA ARG A 33 -2.88 -8.22 -6.97
C ARG A 33 -2.05 -8.31 -8.25
N GLU A 34 -1.07 -9.22 -8.30
CA GLU A 34 -0.35 -9.50 -9.54
C GLU A 34 -1.39 -9.77 -10.63
N SER A 35 -1.48 -8.87 -11.59
CA SER A 35 -2.33 -9.08 -12.74
C SER A 35 -1.82 -10.32 -13.46
N ALA A 36 -2.75 -11.15 -13.92
CA ALA A 36 -2.43 -12.18 -14.89
C ALA A 36 -1.58 -11.56 -16.02
N PRO A 37 -0.65 -12.31 -16.64
CA PRO A 37 0.16 -11.79 -17.73
C PRO A 37 -0.75 -11.05 -18.71
N PRO A 38 -0.43 -9.79 -19.05
CA PRO A 38 -1.32 -8.98 -19.86
C PRO A 38 -1.60 -9.72 -21.17
N PRO A 39 -2.82 -9.57 -21.74
CA PRO A 39 -3.09 -10.10 -23.07
C PRO A 39 -2.01 -9.61 -24.04
N ALA A 40 -1.68 -10.45 -25.03
CA ALA A 40 -0.67 -10.11 -26.03
C ALA A 40 -0.92 -8.68 -26.55
N PRO A 41 0.11 -7.83 -26.63
CA PRO A 41 -0.07 -6.43 -26.95
C PRO A 41 -0.79 -6.31 -28.30
N VAL A 42 -1.95 -5.64 -28.29
CA VAL A 42 -2.57 -5.16 -29.52
C VAL A 42 -1.57 -4.18 -30.13
N ALA A 43 -1.22 -4.38 -31.40
CA ALA A 43 -0.29 -3.49 -32.08
C ALA A 43 -0.82 -2.04 -32.00
N GLY A 44 -0.18 -1.22 -31.16
CA GLY A 44 -0.47 0.19 -31.06
C GLY A 44 -0.12 0.92 -32.36
N PRO A 45 -0.54 2.18 -32.53
CA PRO A 45 -0.11 2.99 -33.65
C PRO A 45 1.42 2.97 -33.80
N PRO A 46 1.95 2.93 -35.03
CA PRO A 46 3.37 2.64 -35.29
C PRO A 46 4.34 3.57 -34.53
N ILE A 47 3.97 4.84 -34.38
CA ILE A 47 4.76 5.83 -33.64
C ILE A 47 5.01 5.45 -32.17
N TYR A 48 4.05 4.79 -31.51
CA TYR A 48 4.21 4.38 -30.11
C TYR A 48 5.08 3.13 -29.96
N GLN A 49 5.05 2.24 -30.96
CA GLN A 49 5.94 1.07 -30.99
C GLN A 49 7.39 1.51 -31.18
N GLU A 50 7.66 2.36 -32.17
CA GLU A 50 9.00 2.91 -32.43
C GLU A 50 9.55 3.66 -31.22
N LEU A 51 8.70 4.45 -30.55
CA LEU A 51 9.09 5.16 -29.33
C LEU A 51 9.41 4.19 -28.18
N ALA A 52 8.58 3.16 -27.99
CA ALA A 52 8.81 2.14 -26.97
C ALA A 52 10.10 1.36 -27.23
N GLU A 53 10.37 0.98 -28.47
CA GLU A 53 11.62 0.32 -28.88
C GLU A 53 12.84 1.22 -28.62
N ALA A 54 12.76 2.49 -29.01
CA ALA A 54 13.83 3.46 -28.79
C ALA A 54 14.11 3.69 -27.30
N TRP A 55 13.08 3.69 -26.45
CA TRP A 55 13.25 3.78 -25.01
C TRP A 55 13.84 2.52 -24.40
N ALA A 56 13.37 1.35 -24.83
CA ALA A 56 13.91 0.06 -24.40
C ALA A 56 15.40 -0.08 -24.74
N ALA A 57 15.78 0.26 -25.97
CA ALA A 57 17.18 0.24 -26.44
C ALA A 57 18.09 1.16 -25.60
N ARG A 58 17.52 2.20 -25.01
CA ARG A 58 18.22 3.20 -24.21
C ARG A 58 18.14 2.95 -22.71
N GLY A 59 17.58 1.80 -22.31
CA GLY A 59 17.43 1.41 -20.91
C GLY A 59 16.44 2.27 -20.12
N ARG A 60 15.50 2.95 -20.80
CA ARG A 60 14.46 3.76 -20.13
C ARG A 60 13.26 2.91 -19.75
N THR A 61 12.54 3.35 -18.73
CA THR A 61 11.29 2.72 -18.28
C THR A 61 10.22 2.77 -19.38
N LEU A 62 9.54 1.65 -19.62
CA LEU A 62 8.43 1.58 -20.57
C LEU A 62 7.08 1.78 -19.87
N PRO A 63 6.19 2.61 -20.43
CA PRO A 63 4.84 2.77 -19.90
C PRO A 63 4.08 1.44 -19.98
N GLY A 64 3.44 1.06 -18.87
CA GLY A 64 2.69 -0.21 -18.75
C GLY A 64 3.54 -1.47 -18.52
N GLY A 65 4.87 -1.36 -18.56
CA GLY A 65 5.80 -2.44 -18.25
C GLY A 65 6.31 -2.39 -16.80
N PRO A 66 6.67 -3.55 -16.22
CA PRO A 66 7.30 -3.58 -14.91
C PRO A 66 8.72 -2.98 -14.97
N ASP A 67 8.95 -1.91 -14.21
CA ASP A 67 10.26 -1.26 -14.12
C ASP A 67 11.26 -2.11 -13.31
N ARG A 68 12.43 -2.38 -13.90
CA ARG A 68 13.47 -3.24 -13.33
C ARG A 68 14.24 -2.56 -12.20
N GLU A 69 14.49 -1.26 -12.30
CA GLU A 69 15.16 -0.47 -11.25
C GLU A 69 14.25 -0.36 -10.03
N TRP A 70 12.95 -0.16 -10.24
CA TRP A 70 11.98 -0.17 -9.15
C TRP A 70 11.90 -1.53 -8.47
N LYS A 71 11.87 -2.62 -9.24
CA LYS A 71 11.97 -3.98 -8.68
C LYS A 71 13.25 -4.15 -7.87
N ALA A 72 14.38 -3.65 -8.37
CA ALA A 72 15.66 -3.74 -7.68
C ALA A 72 15.64 -2.95 -6.37
N VAL A 73 15.10 -1.73 -6.35
CA VAL A 73 14.97 -0.92 -5.12
C VAL A 73 14.05 -1.60 -4.11
N MET A 74 12.90 -2.13 -4.54
CA MET A 74 11.96 -2.80 -3.65
C MET A 74 12.46 -4.14 -3.11
N ALA A 75 13.39 -4.79 -3.82
CA ALA A 75 14.06 -6.01 -3.35
C ALA A 75 15.13 -5.73 -2.28
N ARG A 76 15.56 -4.47 -2.11
CA ARG A 76 16.52 -4.10 -1.07
C ARG A 76 15.82 -4.07 0.28
N PRO A 77 16.48 -4.53 1.36
CA PRO A 77 15.93 -4.39 2.70
C PRO A 77 15.68 -2.91 2.98
N CYS A 78 14.46 -2.59 3.43
CA CYS A 78 14.06 -1.20 3.68
C CYS A 78 14.73 -0.60 4.92
N TRP A 79 15.47 -1.40 5.70
CA TRP A 79 16.26 -0.96 6.84
C TRP A 79 17.65 -1.59 6.83
N PRO A 80 18.71 -0.85 7.20
CA PRO A 80 20.01 -1.45 7.48
C PRO A 80 19.92 -2.33 8.74
N ALA A 81 20.65 -3.45 8.70
CA ALA A 81 20.84 -4.34 9.85
C ALA A 81 21.73 -3.70 10.92
#